data_AF-A0A257E4T3-F1
#
_entry.id   AF-A0A257E4T3-F1
#
_cell.length_a   1.000
_cell.length_b   1.000
_cell.length_c   1.000
_cell.angle_alpha   90.00
_cell.angle_beta   90.00
_cell.angle_gamma   90.00
#
_symmetry.space_group_name_H-M   'P 1'
#
loop_
_entity.id
_entity.type
_entity.pdbx_description
1 polymer ?
#
loop_
_entity_poly.entity_id
_entity_poly.type
_entity_poly.pdbx_seq_one_letter_code
_entity_poly.pdbx_strand_id
1 'polypeptide(L)'
;MTKLMNRLVLISALTGLYTGAASALDVQAEIKPDPSNPSIAQIVNLTPQSGYCTEAAFSAQCSSRGIRSNSFPITLTGPVAQNQVIPFGIPANWSTFTVQHDTIPGETAEIRIRIAGVGTRYRLNATAQSIIGAPNFSNFDAHAFLMTPSWSTGTGACQSIAGSSQAGALDGQRFAAFWLSPLNVTTCPRDSDYNIPNLTLETLDVHYMLEAVRPEKLISGGYHGSFSYTVGGAGSDFNMGSLTPSSSLMTFDLNLAVKQDVKVDMSADRVHLAPKGGWLEWINHGRQSEKLLGDLRFFILTSSPFKITLTCEHPGTNTCEINNGTHAVPVNMSVSLASPWVDGVGLPVERRALTLDGMQTQRFSPTGAISRAPSVVHFEVPSAHVDSMASGSSYRGTVYITFDSDI
;
A
#
# COMPACT_ATOMS: atom_id res chain seq x y z
N MET A 1 27.84 51.98 37.53
CA MET A 1 27.51 51.06 36.43
C MET A 1 26.53 50.03 36.95
N THR A 2 25.25 50.30 36.69
CA THR A 2 24.04 49.64 37.19
C THR A 2 23.78 48.35 36.40
N LYS A 3 23.69 47.19 37.06
CA LYS A 3 23.24 45.95 36.42
C LYS A 3 21.72 45.81 36.61
N LEU A 4 20.98 46.03 35.51
CA LEU A 4 19.56 45.69 35.40
C LEU A 4 19.39 44.17 35.37
N MET A 5 18.63 43.64 36.32
CA MET A 5 18.16 42.26 36.35
C MET A 5 16.84 42.20 35.58
N ASN A 6 16.86 41.63 34.38
CA ASN A 6 15.69 41.47 33.53
C ASN A 6 14.92 40.21 33.96
N ARG A 7 13.70 40.40 34.49
CA ARG A 7 12.77 39.30 34.80
C ARG A 7 12.06 38.87 33.51
N LEU A 8 12.39 37.68 33.01
CA LEU A 8 11.61 37.02 31.96
C LEU A 8 10.36 36.41 32.62
N VAL A 9 9.18 36.93 32.26
CA VAL A 9 7.88 36.31 32.56
C VAL A 9 7.53 35.43 31.37
N LEU A 10 7.62 34.10 31.52
CA LEU A 10 7.06 33.17 30.54
C LEU A 10 5.54 33.13 30.70
N ILE A 11 4.83 33.69 29.73
CA ILE A 11 3.38 33.48 29.55
C ILE A 11 3.24 32.17 28.77
N SER A 12 2.93 31.08 29.46
CA SER A 12 2.54 29.81 28.87
C SER A 12 1.16 29.96 28.23
N ALA A 13 1.10 30.05 26.91
CA ALA A 13 -0.13 29.92 26.16
C ALA A 13 -0.64 28.48 26.26
N LEU A 14 -1.77 28.26 26.92
CA LEU A 14 -2.56 27.03 26.80
C LEU A 14 -3.08 26.95 25.36
N THR A 15 -2.37 26.22 24.51
CA THR A 15 -2.95 25.69 23.27
C THR A 15 -3.97 24.62 23.66
N GLY A 16 -5.25 24.93 23.49
CA GLY A 16 -6.32 23.96 23.64
C GLY A 16 -6.08 22.78 22.69
N LEU A 17 -5.82 21.61 23.26
CA LEU A 17 -5.90 20.35 22.54
C LEU A 17 -7.37 20.13 22.19
N TYR A 18 -7.74 20.46 20.96
CA TYR A 18 -9.00 20.01 20.38
C TYR A 18 -8.92 18.49 20.26
N THR A 19 -9.57 17.76 21.17
CA THR A 19 -9.86 16.34 20.98
C THR A 19 -10.93 16.22 19.91
N GLY A 20 -10.50 16.26 18.64
CA GLY A 20 -11.38 16.02 17.52
C GLY A 20 -11.94 14.61 17.59
N ALA A 21 -13.27 14.46 17.54
CA ALA A 21 -13.86 13.18 17.19
C ALA A 21 -13.34 12.81 15.79
N ALA A 22 -12.77 11.62 15.61
CA ALA A 22 -12.30 11.14 14.32
C ALA A 22 -13.38 10.26 13.68
N SER A 23 -13.67 10.51 12.40
CA SER A 23 -14.46 9.60 11.59
C SER A 23 -13.50 8.73 10.79
N ALA A 24 -13.47 7.43 11.07
CA ALA A 24 -12.56 6.48 10.45
C ALA A 24 -13.25 5.64 9.36
N LEU A 25 -12.56 5.47 8.23
CA LEU A 25 -12.88 4.55 7.16
C LEU A 25 -11.86 3.41 7.18
N ASP A 26 -12.35 2.18 7.33
CA ASP A 26 -11.54 0.98 7.12
C ASP A 26 -11.32 0.78 5.61
N VAL A 27 -10.08 0.99 5.18
CA VAL A 27 -9.65 0.93 3.78
C VAL A 27 -9.02 -0.41 3.49
N GLN A 28 -9.69 -1.22 2.67
CA GLN A 28 -9.21 -2.52 2.23
C GLN A 28 -8.59 -2.39 0.84
N ALA A 29 -7.33 -2.80 0.70
CA ALA A 29 -6.61 -2.68 -0.56
C ALA A 29 -5.66 -3.87 -0.81
N GLU A 30 -5.36 -4.13 -2.07
CA GLU A 30 -4.46 -5.20 -2.48
C GLU A 30 -3.45 -4.73 -3.52
N ILE A 31 -2.20 -5.20 -3.42
CA ILE A 31 -1.22 -5.13 -4.49
C ILE A 31 -0.92 -6.54 -4.95
N LYS A 32 -1.17 -6.80 -6.23
CA LYS A 32 -0.69 -7.97 -6.93
C LYS A 32 0.25 -7.50 -8.04
N PRO A 33 1.58 -7.72 -7.94
CA PRO A 33 2.50 -7.38 -9.00
C PRO A 33 2.14 -8.13 -10.28
N ASP A 34 2.26 -7.44 -11.40
CA ASP A 34 2.31 -8.10 -12.70
C ASP A 34 3.69 -8.77 -12.81
N PRO A 35 3.78 -10.11 -12.94
CA PRO A 35 5.06 -10.80 -13.10
C PRO A 35 5.87 -10.32 -14.30
N SER A 36 5.20 -9.78 -15.32
CA SER A 36 5.84 -9.22 -16.52
C SER A 36 6.26 -7.75 -16.35
N ASN A 37 5.76 -7.04 -15.33
CA ASN A 37 6.10 -5.65 -15.04
C ASN A 37 5.97 -5.27 -13.55
N PRO A 38 6.86 -5.77 -12.69
CA PRO A 38 6.73 -5.63 -11.24
C PRO A 38 6.86 -4.18 -10.74
N SER A 39 7.47 -3.28 -11.51
CA SER A 39 7.58 -1.85 -11.16
C SER A 39 6.28 -1.05 -11.35
N ILE A 40 5.25 -1.64 -11.97
CA ILE A 40 3.94 -1.01 -12.22
C ILE A 40 2.84 -1.61 -11.32
N ALA A 41 3.19 -2.33 -10.25
CA ALA A 41 2.18 -2.94 -9.38
C ALA A 41 1.21 -1.87 -8.82
N GLN A 42 -0.05 -1.93 -9.23
CA GLN A 42 -1.08 -0.97 -8.84
C GLN A 42 -1.81 -1.42 -7.58
N ILE A 43 -2.20 -0.46 -6.74
CA ILE A 43 -3.08 -0.72 -5.60
C ILE A 43 -4.52 -0.86 -6.13
N VAL A 44 -5.10 -2.03 -5.91
CA VAL A 44 -6.52 -2.29 -6.15
C VAL A 44 -7.29 -1.96 -4.87
N ASN A 45 -8.21 -1.02 -4.96
CA ASN A 45 -9.08 -0.66 -3.84
C ASN A 45 -10.26 -1.63 -3.73
N LEU A 46 -10.29 -2.40 -2.65
CA LEU A 46 -11.30 -3.41 -2.31
C LEU A 46 -12.33 -2.90 -1.29
N THR A 47 -12.18 -1.67 -0.80
CA THR A 47 -13.11 -1.07 0.17
C THR A 47 -14.53 -1.07 -0.39
N PRO A 48 -15.53 -1.56 0.37
CA PRO A 48 -16.93 -1.48 -0.03
C PRO A 48 -17.34 -0.03 -0.32
N GLN A 49 -18.04 0.19 -1.43
CA GLN A 49 -18.51 1.54 -1.79
C GLN A 49 -19.64 1.99 -0.86
N SER A 50 -19.71 3.30 -0.58
CA SER A 50 -20.79 3.93 0.17
C SER A 50 -21.02 5.38 -0.30
N GLY A 51 -22.13 6.00 0.11
CA GLY A 51 -22.46 7.38 -0.27
C GLY A 51 -22.89 7.53 -1.73
N TYR A 52 -22.56 8.68 -2.33
CA TYR A 52 -23.01 9.14 -3.65
C TYR A 52 -23.12 8.06 -4.75
N CYS A 53 -22.06 7.28 -4.99
CA CYS A 53 -22.03 6.29 -6.07
C CYS A 53 -22.85 5.02 -5.80
N THR A 54 -23.33 4.81 -4.57
CA THR A 54 -24.25 3.70 -4.25
C THR A 54 -25.71 4.03 -4.52
N GLU A 55 -26.02 5.31 -4.76
CA GLU A 55 -27.37 5.74 -5.05
C GLU A 55 -27.77 5.38 -6.48
N ALA A 56 -28.96 4.84 -6.65
CA ALA A 56 -29.46 4.39 -7.96
C ALA A 56 -29.46 5.51 -9.02
N ALA A 57 -29.59 6.77 -8.61
CA ALA A 57 -29.56 7.92 -9.51
C ALA A 57 -28.17 8.22 -10.10
N PHE A 58 -27.09 7.80 -9.44
CA PHE A 58 -25.71 8.19 -9.78
C PHE A 58 -24.76 7.02 -10.06
N SER A 59 -25.15 5.79 -9.69
CA SER A 59 -24.28 4.61 -9.76
C SER A 59 -23.79 4.30 -11.18
N ALA A 60 -24.63 4.49 -12.19
CA ALA A 60 -24.26 4.27 -13.59
C ALA A 60 -23.19 5.28 -14.07
N GLN A 61 -23.33 6.55 -13.69
CA GLN A 61 -22.40 7.62 -14.04
C GLN A 61 -21.06 7.42 -13.34
N CYS A 62 -21.07 7.06 -12.05
CA CYS A 62 -19.85 6.70 -11.33
C CYS A 62 -19.12 5.52 -12.00
N SER A 63 -19.86 4.43 -12.28
CA SER A 63 -19.29 3.21 -12.89
C SER A 63 -18.68 3.50 -14.27
N SER A 64 -19.36 4.29 -15.11
CA SER A 64 -18.87 4.65 -16.45
C SER A 64 -17.56 5.45 -16.47
N ARG A 65 -17.23 6.11 -15.35
CA ARG A 65 -16.01 6.93 -15.19
C ARG A 65 -14.99 6.30 -14.25
N GLY A 66 -15.21 5.07 -13.77
CA GLY A 66 -14.31 4.39 -12.82
C GLY A 66 -14.28 5.04 -11.43
N ILE A 67 -15.34 5.77 -11.06
CA ILE A 67 -15.39 6.52 -9.81
C ILE A 67 -16.00 5.64 -8.72
N ARG A 68 -15.39 5.69 -7.55
CA ARG A 68 -15.85 5.01 -6.34
C ARG A 68 -16.01 6.06 -5.26
N SER A 69 -17.12 6.06 -4.53
CA SER A 69 -17.29 6.92 -3.36
C SER A 69 -17.27 6.11 -2.07
N ASN A 70 -16.78 6.75 -1.02
CA ASN A 70 -16.90 6.30 0.36
C ASN A 70 -17.38 7.48 1.21
N SER A 71 -18.47 7.29 1.95
CA SER A 71 -19.07 8.30 2.80
C SER A 71 -18.44 8.31 4.18
N PHE A 72 -18.08 9.50 4.64
CA PHE A 72 -17.75 9.80 6.01
C PHE A 72 -18.96 10.47 6.68
N PRO A 73 -19.41 9.99 7.86
CA PRO A 73 -20.48 10.61 8.65
C PRO A 73 -20.04 11.93 9.32
N ILE A 74 -19.44 12.83 8.54
CA ILE A 74 -19.04 14.17 8.97
C ILE A 74 -20.09 15.14 8.43
N THR A 75 -20.92 15.66 9.33
CA THR A 75 -21.92 16.67 9.02
C THR A 75 -21.30 18.05 9.19
N LEU A 76 -21.51 18.97 8.25
CA LEU A 76 -21.09 20.36 8.39
C LEU A 76 -22.28 21.29 8.39
N THR A 77 -22.38 22.16 9.39
CA THR A 77 -23.57 23.01 9.59
C THR A 77 -23.18 24.47 9.80
N GLY A 78 -23.92 25.38 9.20
CA GLY A 78 -23.79 26.81 9.48
C GLY A 78 -24.67 27.68 8.59
N PRO A 79 -24.86 28.96 8.95
CA PRO A 79 -25.44 29.94 8.05
C PRO A 79 -24.46 30.26 6.92
N VAL A 80 -25.00 30.59 5.75
CA VAL A 80 -24.23 31.11 4.60
C VAL A 80 -24.90 32.41 4.17
N ALA A 81 -24.19 33.53 4.33
CA ALA A 81 -24.69 34.83 3.93
C ALA A 81 -24.70 34.97 2.41
N GLN A 82 -25.54 35.88 1.90
CA GLN A 82 -25.49 36.28 0.50
C GLN A 82 -24.09 36.83 0.15
N ASN A 83 -23.58 36.44 -1.02
CA ASN A 83 -22.22 36.70 -1.52
C ASN A 83 -21.11 36.08 -0.67
N GLN A 84 -21.43 35.13 0.21
CA GLN A 84 -20.41 34.36 0.92
C GLN A 84 -19.95 33.19 0.07
N VAL A 85 -18.62 33.07 -0.09
CA VAL A 85 -17.98 31.92 -0.72
C VAL A 85 -17.99 30.73 0.25
N ILE A 86 -18.49 29.59 -0.21
CA ILE A 86 -18.17 28.28 0.33
C ILE A 86 -16.97 27.77 -0.47
N PRO A 87 -15.76 27.69 0.11
CA PRO A 87 -14.57 27.31 -0.65
C PRO A 87 -14.70 25.88 -1.19
N PHE A 88 -15.16 24.94 -0.35
CA PHE A 88 -15.17 23.53 -0.71
C PHE A 88 -13.76 23.05 -1.10
N GLY A 89 -12.83 23.26 -0.18
CA GLY A 89 -11.41 22.91 -0.29
C GLY A 89 -11.20 21.41 -0.28
N ILE A 90 -10.26 20.94 -1.10
CA ILE A 90 -10.02 19.51 -1.34
C ILE A 90 -8.52 19.25 -1.40
N PRO A 91 -8.00 18.25 -0.67
CA PRO A 91 -6.61 17.83 -0.78
C PRO A 91 -6.40 16.92 -2.01
N ALA A 92 -6.38 17.53 -3.21
CA ALA A 92 -6.28 16.77 -4.46
C ALA A 92 -4.86 16.29 -4.81
N ASN A 93 -3.85 16.82 -4.11
CA ASN A 93 -2.45 16.44 -4.27
C ASN A 93 -2.12 15.18 -3.47
N TRP A 94 -1.10 14.47 -3.93
CA TRP A 94 -0.58 13.30 -3.23
C TRP A 94 0.06 13.69 -1.90
N SER A 95 -0.35 12.99 -0.84
CA SER A 95 0.28 13.00 0.48
C SER A 95 0.88 11.63 0.75
N THR A 96 2.11 11.57 1.26
CA THR A 96 2.78 10.32 1.60
C THR A 96 2.60 10.00 3.07
N PHE A 97 2.38 8.74 3.40
CA PHE A 97 2.37 8.21 4.76
C PHE A 97 3.01 6.83 4.83
N THR A 98 3.40 6.43 6.03
CA THR A 98 4.11 5.19 6.26
C THR A 98 3.15 4.14 6.83
N VAL A 99 3.20 2.94 6.26
CA VAL A 99 2.54 1.73 6.79
C VAL A 99 3.57 0.76 7.34
N GLN A 100 3.17 -0.05 8.30
CA GLN A 100 4.01 -1.04 8.97
C GLN A 100 3.59 -2.45 8.56
N HIS A 101 4.56 -3.34 8.38
CA HIS A 101 4.28 -4.74 8.10
C HIS A 101 3.78 -5.44 9.37
N ASP A 102 2.72 -6.24 9.25
CA ASP A 102 2.06 -6.89 10.38
C ASP A 102 2.94 -7.87 11.16
N THR A 103 3.87 -8.54 10.48
CA THR A 103 4.61 -9.69 11.04
C THR A 103 6.13 -9.52 11.00
N ILE A 104 6.66 -8.52 10.29
CA ILE A 104 8.09 -8.26 10.17
C ILE A 104 8.42 -6.95 10.91
N PRO A 105 8.92 -7.00 12.15
CA PRO A 105 9.17 -5.81 12.95
C PRO A 105 10.14 -4.84 12.27
N GLY A 106 9.77 -3.57 12.21
CA GLY A 106 10.58 -2.50 11.60
C GLY A 106 10.52 -2.43 10.07
N GLU A 107 9.86 -3.38 9.41
CA GLU A 107 9.61 -3.31 7.97
C GLU A 107 8.45 -2.34 7.70
N THR A 108 8.70 -1.36 6.83
CA THR A 108 7.75 -0.29 6.54
C THR A 108 7.69 -0.01 5.04
N ALA A 109 6.57 0.55 4.60
CA ALA A 109 6.39 1.01 3.23
C ALA A 109 5.80 2.41 3.18
N GLU A 110 6.09 3.14 2.11
CA GLU A 110 5.53 4.45 1.84
C GLU A 110 4.39 4.34 0.83
N ILE A 111 3.21 4.81 1.25
CA ILE A 111 2.00 4.85 0.44
C ILE A 111 1.60 6.32 0.25
N ARG A 112 1.11 6.66 -0.95
CA ARG A 112 0.54 7.96 -1.25
C ARG A 112 -0.97 7.85 -1.30
N ILE A 113 -1.65 8.86 -0.77
CA ILE A 113 -3.09 9.04 -0.85
C ILE A 113 -3.40 10.43 -1.43
N ARG A 114 -4.44 10.52 -2.24
CA ARG A 114 -5.03 11.80 -2.66
C ARG A 114 -6.55 11.69 -2.78
N ILE A 115 -7.23 12.82 -2.69
CA ILE A 115 -8.67 12.92 -2.94
C ILE A 115 -8.89 13.33 -4.39
N ALA A 116 -9.32 12.37 -5.21
CA ALA A 116 -9.58 12.54 -6.64
C ALA A 116 -11.02 12.95 -6.96
N GLY A 117 -11.88 12.94 -5.95
CA GLY A 117 -13.18 13.59 -6.01
C GLY A 117 -13.84 13.64 -4.64
N VAL A 118 -14.81 14.51 -4.49
CA VAL A 118 -15.58 14.70 -3.28
C VAL A 118 -17.01 15.05 -3.64
N GLY A 119 -17.95 14.66 -2.81
CA GLY A 119 -19.34 14.99 -2.91
C GLY A 119 -19.97 15.13 -1.56
N THR A 120 -21.20 15.61 -1.58
CA THR A 120 -22.03 15.75 -0.41
C THR A 120 -23.48 15.80 -0.83
N ARG A 121 -24.37 15.40 0.08
CA ARG A 121 -25.76 15.81 0.05
C ARG A 121 -25.92 16.96 1.02
N TYR A 122 -26.31 18.13 0.52
CA TYR A 122 -26.72 19.21 1.40
C TYR A 122 -28.21 19.20 1.65
N ARG A 123 -28.61 19.79 2.77
CA ARG A 123 -29.99 20.03 3.19
C ARG A 123 -30.16 21.47 3.66
N LEU A 124 -31.26 22.07 3.23
CA LEU A 124 -31.72 23.39 3.63
C LEU A 124 -32.80 23.28 4.73
N ASN A 125 -33.06 24.38 5.43
CA ASN A 125 -34.16 24.47 6.42
C ASN A 125 -35.51 24.89 5.80
N ALA A 126 -35.51 25.31 4.54
CA ALA A 126 -36.67 25.63 3.73
C ALA A 126 -36.46 25.12 2.31
N THR A 127 -37.51 25.07 1.49
CA THR A 127 -37.35 24.67 0.09
C THR A 127 -36.51 25.69 -0.67
N ALA A 128 -35.71 25.25 -1.63
CA ALA A 128 -34.91 26.14 -2.47
C ALA A 128 -35.78 27.22 -3.14
N GLN A 129 -36.99 26.85 -3.59
CA GLN A 129 -37.97 27.79 -4.14
C GLN A 129 -38.32 28.92 -3.18
N SER A 130 -38.50 28.60 -1.89
CA SER A 130 -38.82 29.59 -0.87
C SER A 130 -37.66 30.54 -0.61
N ILE A 131 -36.41 30.05 -0.68
CA ILE A 131 -35.22 30.88 -0.43
C ILE A 131 -35.00 31.85 -1.60
N ILE A 132 -35.18 31.40 -2.84
CA ILE A 132 -34.98 32.24 -4.03
C ILE A 132 -36.22 33.09 -4.40
N GLY A 133 -37.36 32.84 -3.75
CA GLY A 133 -38.62 33.54 -4.03
C GLY A 133 -39.30 33.12 -5.34
N ALA A 134 -39.08 31.88 -5.81
CA ALA A 134 -39.59 31.38 -7.08
C ALA A 134 -40.39 30.06 -6.91
N PRO A 135 -41.66 30.13 -6.44
CA PRO A 135 -42.46 28.95 -6.11
C PRO A 135 -42.78 28.02 -7.29
N ASN A 136 -42.71 28.54 -8.52
CA ASN A 136 -43.03 27.79 -9.74
C ASN A 136 -41.83 27.05 -10.34
N PHE A 137 -40.63 27.19 -9.76
CA PHE A 137 -39.43 26.53 -10.28
C PHE A 137 -39.44 25.05 -9.90
N SER A 138 -38.91 24.20 -10.78
CA SER A 138 -38.65 22.81 -10.42
C SER A 138 -37.66 22.74 -9.26
N ASN A 139 -37.66 21.64 -8.49
CA ASN A 139 -36.71 21.47 -7.38
C ASN A 139 -35.26 21.62 -7.87
N PHE A 140 -34.93 21.02 -9.02
CA PHE A 140 -33.60 21.15 -9.61
C PHE A 140 -33.26 22.60 -9.96
N ASP A 141 -34.14 23.30 -10.69
CA ASP A 141 -33.85 24.67 -11.12
C ASP A 141 -33.69 25.59 -9.90
N ALA A 142 -34.55 25.45 -8.90
CA ALA A 142 -34.45 26.25 -7.68
C ALA A 142 -33.10 26.06 -6.97
N HIS A 143 -32.60 24.83 -6.88
CA HIS A 143 -31.26 24.56 -6.38
C HIS A 143 -30.16 25.07 -7.33
N ALA A 144 -30.41 25.08 -8.63
CA ALA A 144 -29.43 25.53 -9.61
C ALA A 144 -29.17 27.03 -9.55
N PHE A 145 -30.17 27.84 -9.18
CA PHE A 145 -30.07 29.29 -9.00
C PHE A 145 -29.66 29.73 -7.59
N LEU A 146 -29.55 28.80 -6.63
CA LEU A 146 -29.26 29.15 -5.23
C LEU A 146 -27.83 29.69 -5.05
N MET A 147 -26.90 29.26 -5.90
CA MET A 147 -25.48 29.57 -5.80
C MET A 147 -24.84 29.73 -7.19
N THR A 148 -23.86 30.60 -7.28
CA THR A 148 -23.09 30.86 -8.50
C THR A 148 -21.63 30.40 -8.36
N PRO A 149 -21.12 29.59 -9.31
CA PRO A 149 -21.90 28.84 -10.29
C PRO A 149 -22.76 27.78 -9.60
N SER A 150 -23.72 27.21 -10.32
CA SER A 150 -24.64 26.22 -9.77
C SER A 150 -23.90 25.07 -9.06
N TRP A 151 -24.46 24.59 -7.95
CA TRP A 151 -23.99 23.39 -7.27
C TRP A 151 -24.02 22.13 -8.16
N SER A 152 -24.88 22.12 -9.17
CA SER A 152 -25.01 21.06 -10.19
C SER A 152 -23.90 21.07 -11.25
N THR A 153 -23.16 22.17 -11.35
CA THR A 153 -22.15 22.40 -12.40
C THR A 153 -20.74 22.26 -11.86
N GLY A 154 -19.75 22.03 -12.73
CA GLY A 154 -18.33 22.10 -12.38
C GLY A 154 -17.86 23.54 -12.13
N THR A 155 -16.71 23.68 -11.48
CA THR A 155 -16.06 24.98 -11.22
C THR A 155 -14.59 24.97 -11.52
N GLY A 156 -14.14 25.88 -12.38
CA GLY A 156 -12.74 25.95 -12.77
C GLY A 156 -12.27 24.58 -13.25
N ALA A 157 -11.28 24.00 -12.56
CA ALA A 157 -10.75 22.67 -12.84
C ALA A 157 -11.54 21.50 -12.22
N CYS A 158 -12.49 21.77 -11.30
CA CYS A 158 -13.36 20.73 -10.75
C CYS A 158 -14.43 20.32 -11.75
N GLN A 159 -14.51 19.01 -12.03
CA GLN A 159 -15.45 18.48 -13.03
C GLN A 159 -16.62 17.80 -12.34
N SER A 160 -17.86 18.16 -12.66
CA SER A 160 -19.01 17.44 -12.12
C SER A 160 -19.15 16.04 -12.77
N ILE A 161 -19.61 15.06 -11.98
CA ILE A 161 -19.92 13.72 -12.48
C ILE A 161 -21.27 13.71 -13.20
N ALA A 162 -22.25 14.42 -12.63
CA ALA A 162 -23.59 14.57 -13.18
C ALA A 162 -24.08 16.01 -13.05
N GLY A 163 -24.69 16.54 -14.11
CA GLY A 163 -25.51 17.76 -14.11
C GLY A 163 -27.00 17.43 -14.28
N SER A 164 -27.49 16.33 -13.70
CA SER A 164 -28.85 15.84 -13.93
C SER A 164 -29.87 16.40 -12.94
N SER A 165 -31.13 16.51 -13.39
CA SER A 165 -32.29 16.88 -12.58
C SER A 165 -32.53 15.98 -11.37
N GLN A 166 -31.90 14.81 -11.32
CA GLN A 166 -32.00 13.80 -10.26
C GLN A 166 -31.23 14.18 -8.98
N ALA A 167 -30.43 15.25 -9.04
CA ALA A 167 -29.69 15.76 -7.89
C ALA A 167 -30.58 16.45 -6.85
N GLY A 168 -31.68 17.07 -7.27
CA GLY A 168 -32.65 17.69 -6.36
C GLY A 168 -33.64 16.66 -5.82
N ALA A 169 -33.74 16.56 -4.50
CA ALA A 169 -34.72 15.69 -3.86
C ALA A 169 -36.15 16.21 -4.06
N LEU A 170 -37.13 15.31 -3.97
CA LEU A 170 -38.55 15.65 -4.15
C LEU A 170 -39.08 16.60 -3.07
N ASP A 171 -38.42 16.67 -1.92
CA ASP A 171 -38.74 17.60 -0.83
C ASP A 171 -38.37 19.06 -1.11
N GLY A 172 -37.60 19.33 -2.18
CA GLY A 172 -37.10 20.66 -2.54
C GLY A 172 -36.10 21.26 -1.55
N GLN A 173 -35.64 20.50 -0.56
CA GLN A 173 -34.70 20.94 0.48
C GLN A 173 -33.32 20.32 0.33
N ARG A 174 -33.21 19.15 -0.30
CA ARG A 174 -31.95 18.42 -0.43
C ARG A 174 -31.42 18.42 -1.85
N PHE A 175 -30.10 18.49 -1.97
CA PHE A 175 -29.41 18.38 -3.23
C PHE A 175 -28.11 17.60 -3.08
N ALA A 176 -27.87 16.64 -3.96
CA ALA A 176 -26.65 15.83 -3.98
C ALA A 176 -25.73 16.25 -5.13
N ALA A 177 -24.44 16.43 -4.86
CA ALA A 177 -23.45 16.71 -5.89
C ALA A 177 -22.13 16.00 -5.59
N PHE A 178 -21.39 15.74 -6.66
CA PHE A 178 -20.05 15.16 -6.59
C PHE A 178 -19.18 15.73 -7.70
N TRP A 179 -17.99 16.16 -7.31
CA TRP A 179 -17.01 16.78 -8.20
C TRP A 179 -15.71 15.99 -8.15
N LEU A 180 -15.17 15.73 -9.34
CA LEU A 180 -13.82 15.26 -9.51
C LEU A 180 -12.83 16.41 -9.30
N SER A 181 -11.74 16.09 -8.63
CA SER A 181 -10.62 16.98 -8.35
C SER A 181 -9.36 16.45 -9.06
N PRO A 182 -9.05 16.98 -10.25
CA PRO A 182 -7.75 16.78 -10.88
C PRO A 182 -6.59 17.18 -9.95
N LEU A 183 -5.38 16.70 -10.26
CA LEU A 183 -4.17 17.11 -9.55
C LEU A 183 -4.02 18.64 -9.53
N ASN A 184 -3.44 19.17 -8.45
CA ASN A 184 -3.24 20.60 -8.19
C ASN A 184 -4.51 21.44 -7.97
N VAL A 185 -5.70 20.83 -7.98
CA VAL A 185 -6.92 21.50 -7.55
C VAL A 185 -6.95 21.62 -6.03
N THR A 186 -7.22 22.81 -5.53
CA THR A 186 -7.27 23.07 -4.07
C THR A 186 -8.68 23.36 -3.57
N THR A 187 -9.60 23.76 -4.45
CA THR A 187 -10.91 24.28 -4.05
C THR A 187 -11.92 24.21 -5.20
N CYS A 188 -13.20 23.97 -4.88
CA CYS A 188 -14.32 24.04 -5.82
C CYS A 188 -15.35 25.08 -5.32
N PRO A 189 -15.05 26.38 -5.41
CA PRO A 189 -15.77 27.41 -4.68
C PRO A 189 -17.18 27.64 -5.21
N ARG A 190 -18.09 28.07 -4.34
CA ARG A 190 -19.46 28.46 -4.68
C ARG A 190 -19.86 29.71 -3.92
N ASP A 191 -20.33 30.72 -4.61
CA ASP A 191 -20.88 31.93 -4.02
C ASP A 191 -22.38 31.72 -3.75
N SER A 192 -22.83 32.00 -2.54
CA SER A 192 -24.26 31.95 -2.24
C SER A 192 -24.95 33.20 -2.77
N ASP A 193 -25.85 33.06 -3.75
CA ASP A 193 -26.57 34.20 -4.34
C ASP A 193 -27.68 34.74 -3.41
N TYR A 194 -28.01 33.97 -2.37
CA TYR A 194 -29.05 34.26 -1.39
C TYR A 194 -28.55 34.01 0.03
N ASN A 195 -29.25 34.58 1.02
CA ASN A 195 -29.02 34.23 2.42
C ASN A 195 -29.60 32.84 2.71
N ILE A 196 -28.76 31.91 3.16
CA ILE A 196 -29.15 30.57 3.58
C ILE A 196 -29.00 30.50 5.11
N PRO A 197 -30.11 30.57 5.87
CA PRO A 197 -30.03 30.64 7.33
C PRO A 197 -29.37 29.42 7.96
N ASN A 198 -29.53 28.25 7.33
CA ASN A 198 -28.90 27.02 7.79
C ASN A 198 -28.68 26.07 6.60
N LEU A 199 -27.40 25.91 6.23
CA LEU A 199 -26.95 24.88 5.31
C LEU A 199 -26.36 23.72 6.12
N THR A 200 -26.81 22.51 5.84
CA THR A 200 -26.23 21.28 6.38
C THR A 200 -25.65 20.45 5.25
N LEU A 201 -24.35 20.21 5.23
CA LEU A 201 -23.74 19.13 4.44
C LEU A 201 -23.88 17.86 5.27
N GLU A 202 -24.71 16.91 4.85
CA GLU A 202 -25.09 15.76 5.67
C GLU A 202 -23.93 14.76 5.84
N THR A 203 -23.18 14.54 4.77
CA THR A 203 -21.99 13.68 4.71
C THR A 203 -20.90 14.29 3.85
N LEU A 204 -19.67 13.79 3.99
CA LEU A 204 -18.60 13.98 3.02
C LEU A 204 -18.32 12.65 2.33
N ASP A 205 -18.58 12.59 1.03
CA ASP A 205 -18.36 11.39 0.23
C ASP A 205 -17.10 11.62 -0.61
N VAL A 206 -16.15 10.70 -0.59
CA VAL A 206 -14.85 10.91 -1.26
C VAL A 206 -14.51 9.78 -2.21
N HIS A 207 -13.89 10.15 -3.32
CA HIS A 207 -13.17 9.25 -4.21
C HIS A 207 -11.67 9.46 -3.95
N TYR A 208 -11.07 8.53 -3.21
CA TYR A 208 -9.64 8.55 -2.94
C TYR A 208 -8.89 7.59 -3.86
N MET A 209 -7.62 7.91 -4.10
CA MET A 209 -6.69 7.05 -4.83
C MET A 209 -5.49 6.74 -3.93
N LEU A 210 -4.93 5.55 -4.09
CA LEU A 210 -3.75 5.08 -3.38
C LEU A 210 -2.66 4.70 -4.38
N GLU A 211 -1.40 4.92 -4.02
CA GLU A 211 -0.25 4.50 -4.81
C GLU A 211 0.92 4.09 -3.89
N ALA A 212 1.59 2.97 -4.17
CA ALA A 212 2.83 2.61 -3.48
C ALA A 212 3.99 3.41 -4.07
N VAL A 213 4.86 3.99 -3.23
CA VAL A 213 6.02 4.78 -3.71
C VAL A 213 7.08 3.89 -4.35
N ARG A 214 7.33 2.71 -3.76
CA ARG A 214 8.29 1.71 -4.23
C ARG A 214 7.67 0.32 -4.20
N PRO A 215 6.74 0.01 -5.12
CA PRO A 215 6.05 -1.27 -5.14
C PRO A 215 7.03 -2.45 -5.22
N GLU A 216 8.16 -2.30 -5.91
CA GLU A 216 9.19 -3.33 -6.08
C GLU A 216 9.94 -3.70 -4.79
N LYS A 217 9.78 -2.91 -3.72
CA LYS A 217 10.42 -3.17 -2.42
C LYS A 217 9.50 -3.79 -1.39
N LEU A 218 8.20 -3.86 -1.68
CA LEU A 218 7.24 -4.46 -0.78
C LEU A 218 7.57 -5.93 -0.58
N ILE A 219 7.24 -6.45 0.59
CA ILE A 219 7.38 -7.87 0.92
C ILE A 219 5.98 -8.45 0.98
N SER A 220 5.81 -9.72 0.59
CA SER A 220 4.53 -10.40 0.73
C SER A 220 4.06 -10.38 2.19
N GLY A 221 2.79 -10.01 2.40
CA GLY A 221 2.20 -9.90 3.72
C GLY A 221 1.18 -8.77 3.85
N GLY A 222 0.62 -8.63 5.05
CA GLY A 222 -0.25 -7.51 5.41
C GLY A 222 0.56 -6.31 5.92
N TYR A 223 0.10 -5.12 5.52
CA TYR A 223 0.57 -3.84 6.04
C TYR A 223 -0.61 -3.04 6.58
N HIS A 224 -0.40 -2.35 7.71
CA HIS A 224 -1.38 -1.45 8.28
C HIS A 224 -0.81 -0.06 8.55
N GLY A 225 -1.66 0.95 8.48
CA GLY A 225 -1.33 2.31 8.89
C GLY A 225 -2.51 3.26 8.66
N SER A 226 -2.42 4.45 9.25
CA SER A 226 -3.53 5.40 9.21
C SER A 226 -3.08 6.74 8.64
N PHE A 227 -3.94 7.38 7.86
CA PHE A 227 -3.76 8.74 7.38
C PHE A 227 -4.99 9.58 7.69
N SER A 228 -4.82 10.81 8.17
CA SER A 228 -5.95 11.68 8.50
C SER A 228 -5.86 13.02 7.78
N TYR A 229 -6.97 13.45 7.18
CA TYR A 229 -7.16 14.81 6.72
C TYR A 229 -7.95 15.61 7.78
N THR A 230 -7.62 16.89 7.92
CA THR A 230 -8.38 17.82 8.74
C THR A 230 -9.61 18.34 7.99
N VAL A 231 -10.72 18.49 8.70
CA VAL A 231 -11.98 19.04 8.17
C VAL A 231 -12.37 20.24 9.01
N GLY A 232 -12.68 21.37 8.37
CA GLY A 232 -12.99 22.59 9.09
C GLY A 232 -12.97 23.82 8.20
N GLY A 233 -12.58 24.96 8.78
CA GLY A 233 -12.52 26.23 8.06
C GLY A 233 -11.17 26.48 7.39
N ALA A 234 -10.81 27.76 7.28
CA ALA A 234 -9.55 28.17 6.66
C ALA A 234 -8.34 27.48 7.33
N GLY A 235 -7.48 26.88 6.50
CA GLY A 235 -6.30 26.14 6.94
C GLY A 235 -6.49 24.64 7.12
N SER A 236 -7.72 24.13 7.09
CA SER A 236 -8.00 22.68 7.03
C SER A 236 -7.78 22.11 5.61
N ASP A 237 -7.46 20.83 5.52
CA ASP A 237 -7.31 20.11 4.23
C ASP A 237 -8.62 20.14 3.44
N PHE A 238 -9.72 19.79 4.11
CA PHE A 238 -11.07 20.04 3.66
C PHE A 238 -11.58 21.38 4.22
N ASN A 239 -11.27 22.47 3.51
CA ASN A 239 -11.68 23.82 3.88
C ASN A 239 -13.14 24.10 3.44
N MET A 240 -14.05 24.04 4.39
CA MET A 240 -15.49 24.23 4.20
C MET A 240 -15.96 25.63 4.63
N GLY A 241 -15.04 26.59 4.75
CA GLY A 241 -15.35 27.98 5.06
C GLY A 241 -15.85 28.14 6.51
N SER A 242 -17.04 28.73 6.68
CA SER A 242 -17.63 28.97 8.00
C SER A 242 -18.45 27.80 8.53
N LEU A 243 -18.58 26.70 7.78
CA LEU A 243 -19.36 25.56 8.21
C LEU A 243 -18.64 24.80 9.32
N THR A 244 -19.36 24.48 10.39
CA THR A 244 -18.81 23.76 11.54
C THR A 244 -18.98 22.27 11.36
N PRO A 245 -17.91 21.47 11.36
CA PRO A 245 -18.01 20.02 11.22
C PRO A 245 -18.37 19.34 12.55
N SER A 246 -19.09 18.22 12.48
CA SER A 246 -19.34 17.33 13.61
C SER A 246 -18.09 16.56 14.07
N SER A 247 -17.10 16.43 13.18
CA SER A 247 -15.82 15.77 13.39
C SER A 247 -14.75 16.50 12.57
N SER A 248 -13.63 16.85 13.21
CA SER A 248 -12.56 17.63 12.57
C SER A 248 -11.50 16.78 11.88
N LEU A 249 -11.65 15.45 11.87
CA LEU A 249 -10.70 14.50 11.33
C LEU A 249 -11.40 13.43 10.49
N MET A 250 -10.94 13.29 9.25
CA MET A 250 -11.31 12.24 8.31
C MET A 250 -10.15 11.25 8.21
N THR A 251 -10.28 10.10 8.88
CA THR A 251 -9.21 9.10 9.02
C THR A 251 -9.41 7.93 8.07
N PHE A 252 -8.36 7.52 7.38
CA PHE A 252 -8.28 6.36 6.51
C PHE A 252 -7.37 5.34 7.17
N ASP A 253 -7.94 4.26 7.66
CA ASP A 253 -7.20 3.14 8.25
C ASP A 253 -6.92 2.12 7.15
N LEU A 254 -5.73 2.18 6.57
CA LEU A 254 -5.32 1.33 5.45
C LEU A 254 -4.91 -0.06 5.95
N ASN A 255 -5.59 -1.07 5.43
CA ASN A 255 -5.25 -2.48 5.46
C ASN A 255 -4.85 -2.91 4.04
N LEU A 256 -3.55 -3.06 3.81
CA LEU A 256 -2.96 -3.37 2.51
C LEU A 256 -2.45 -4.80 2.48
N ALA A 257 -3.07 -5.64 1.64
CA ALA A 257 -2.59 -6.98 1.35
C ALA A 257 -1.59 -6.95 0.19
N VAL A 258 -0.35 -7.36 0.43
CA VAL A 258 0.69 -7.47 -0.58
C VAL A 258 0.88 -8.93 -0.94
N LYS A 259 0.68 -9.27 -2.22
CA LYS A 259 0.88 -10.61 -2.78
C LYS A 259 2.05 -10.60 -3.77
N GLN A 260 3.27 -10.39 -3.27
CA GLN A 260 4.50 -10.46 -4.09
C GLN A 260 5.23 -11.79 -3.92
N ASP A 261 6.16 -12.08 -4.82
CA ASP A 261 7.08 -13.20 -4.71
C ASP A 261 8.07 -13.05 -3.54
N VAL A 262 8.65 -14.18 -3.12
CA VAL A 262 9.62 -14.27 -2.03
C VAL A 262 10.84 -13.38 -2.30
N LYS A 263 11.17 -12.48 -1.36
CA LYS A 263 12.39 -11.69 -1.43
C LYS A 263 13.57 -12.47 -0.87
N VAL A 264 14.57 -12.72 -1.72
CA VAL A 264 15.81 -13.43 -1.36
C VAL A 264 17.02 -12.56 -1.67
N ASP A 265 17.95 -12.48 -0.71
CA ASP A 265 19.20 -11.72 -0.81
C ASP A 265 20.39 -12.67 -0.55
N MET A 266 21.12 -13.01 -1.61
CA MET A 266 22.27 -13.92 -1.56
C MET A 266 23.54 -13.14 -1.18
N SER A 267 24.39 -13.70 -0.31
CA SER A 267 25.62 -13.01 0.10
C SER A 267 26.69 -12.91 -1.00
N ALA A 268 26.58 -13.76 -2.02
CA ALA A 268 27.46 -13.80 -3.18
C ALA A 268 26.75 -14.48 -4.37
N ASP A 269 27.28 -14.31 -5.57
CA ASP A 269 26.82 -14.97 -6.80
C ASP A 269 27.63 -16.25 -7.13
N ARG A 270 28.68 -16.55 -6.36
CA ARG A 270 29.59 -17.67 -6.58
C ARG A 270 30.00 -18.33 -5.27
N VAL A 271 30.16 -19.65 -5.32
CA VAL A 271 30.68 -20.46 -4.22
C VAL A 271 31.95 -21.20 -4.67
N HIS A 272 32.95 -21.23 -3.79
CA HIS A 272 34.18 -22.00 -4.01
C HIS A 272 34.14 -23.25 -3.13
N LEU A 273 34.28 -24.41 -3.76
CA LEU A 273 34.37 -25.67 -3.04
C LEU A 273 35.81 -25.93 -2.62
N ALA A 274 36.01 -26.34 -1.37
CA ALA A 274 37.31 -26.66 -0.82
C ALA A 274 37.23 -27.87 0.10
N PRO A 275 38.30 -28.67 0.21
CA PRO A 275 38.36 -29.72 1.21
C PRO A 275 38.32 -29.12 2.62
N LYS A 276 37.97 -29.94 3.61
CA LYS A 276 38.02 -29.52 5.01
C LYS A 276 39.43 -29.02 5.36
N GLY A 277 39.52 -27.85 5.99
CA GLY A 277 40.81 -27.20 6.28
C GLY A 277 41.40 -26.39 5.11
N GLY A 278 40.80 -26.44 3.93
CA GLY A 278 41.19 -25.68 2.76
C GLY A 278 42.24 -26.38 1.88
N TRP A 279 42.46 -25.81 0.69
CA TRP A 279 43.33 -26.40 -0.33
C TRP A 279 44.79 -26.55 0.11
N LEU A 280 45.32 -25.61 0.90
CA LEU A 280 46.71 -25.62 1.34
C LEU A 280 46.99 -26.79 2.31
N GLU A 281 46.13 -26.97 3.32
CA GLU A 281 46.22 -28.09 4.26
C GLU A 281 46.10 -29.43 3.54
N TRP A 282 45.14 -29.55 2.62
CA TRP A 282 44.97 -30.78 1.84
C TRP A 282 46.21 -31.16 1.01
N ILE A 283 46.90 -30.17 0.43
CA ILE A 283 48.16 -30.39 -0.29
C ILE A 283 49.27 -30.85 0.68
N ASN A 284 49.38 -30.21 1.84
CA ASN A 284 50.43 -30.51 2.83
C ASN A 284 50.26 -31.88 3.48
N HIS A 285 49.02 -32.37 3.59
CA HIS A 285 48.69 -33.67 4.18
C HIS A 285 48.60 -34.82 3.15
N GLY A 286 49.13 -34.63 1.94
CA GLY A 286 49.26 -35.69 0.94
C GLY A 286 47.98 -36.00 0.16
N ARG A 287 47.05 -35.04 0.04
CA ARG A 287 45.83 -35.13 -0.78
C ARG A 287 44.96 -36.36 -0.47
N GLN A 288 44.67 -36.57 0.81
CA GLN A 288 43.78 -37.66 1.24
C GLN A 288 42.38 -37.54 0.59
N SER A 289 41.69 -38.67 0.43
CA SER A 289 40.31 -38.71 -0.06
C SER A 289 39.41 -37.93 0.91
N GLU A 290 38.99 -36.74 0.50
CA GLU A 290 38.22 -35.78 1.28
C GLU A 290 37.14 -35.18 0.39
N LYS A 291 36.00 -34.82 0.98
CA LYS A 291 34.93 -34.16 0.25
C LYS A 291 35.23 -32.69 0.03
N LEU A 292 34.70 -32.10 -1.04
CA LEU A 292 34.74 -30.66 -1.24
C LEU A 292 33.45 -30.03 -0.71
N LEU A 293 33.58 -28.95 0.06
CA LEU A 293 32.47 -28.27 0.72
C LEU A 293 32.44 -26.79 0.35
N GLY A 294 31.24 -26.23 0.30
CA GLY A 294 31.02 -24.79 0.21
C GLY A 294 29.66 -24.41 0.78
N ASP A 295 29.58 -23.23 1.39
CA ASP A 295 28.34 -22.70 1.97
C ASP A 295 28.07 -21.31 1.39
N LEU A 296 26.83 -21.08 0.94
CA LEU A 296 26.37 -19.77 0.50
C LEU A 296 25.27 -19.28 1.44
N ARG A 297 25.49 -18.13 2.08
CA ARG A 297 24.50 -17.53 2.98
C ARG A 297 23.49 -16.71 2.19
N PHE A 298 22.26 -16.68 2.67
CA PHE A 298 21.22 -15.83 2.12
C PHE A 298 20.24 -15.38 3.21
N PHE A 299 19.53 -14.29 2.92
CA PHE A 299 18.42 -13.81 3.72
C PHE A 299 17.13 -13.99 2.93
N ILE A 300 16.07 -14.39 3.62
CA ILE A 300 14.74 -14.53 3.05
C ILE A 300 13.77 -13.68 3.86
N LEU A 301 13.00 -12.85 3.16
CA LEU A 301 12.00 -11.98 3.74
C LEU A 301 10.67 -12.23 3.01
N THR A 302 9.79 -12.99 3.64
CA THR A 302 8.42 -13.25 3.20
C THR A 302 7.59 -13.68 4.40
N SER A 303 6.32 -13.29 4.45
CA SER A 303 5.37 -13.84 5.43
C SER A 303 4.51 -14.99 4.87
N SER A 304 4.67 -15.32 3.59
CA SER A 304 3.91 -16.37 2.91
C SER A 304 4.69 -17.68 2.89
N PRO A 305 4.01 -18.84 2.89
CA PRO A 305 4.65 -20.10 2.53
C PRO A 305 5.29 -20.04 1.14
N PHE A 306 6.32 -20.84 0.93
CA PHE A 306 7.01 -20.91 -0.36
C PHE A 306 7.62 -22.29 -0.61
N LYS A 307 8.00 -22.57 -1.86
CA LYS A 307 8.77 -23.74 -2.28
C LYS A 307 10.13 -23.33 -2.83
N ILE A 308 11.10 -24.25 -2.82
CA ILE A 308 12.41 -24.07 -3.45
C ILE A 308 12.55 -25.13 -4.55
N THR A 309 12.92 -24.70 -5.75
CA THR A 309 13.22 -25.61 -6.86
C THR A 309 14.65 -25.40 -7.36
N LEU A 310 15.26 -26.48 -7.85
CA LEU A 310 16.63 -26.50 -8.33
C LEU A 310 16.64 -26.84 -9.83
N THR A 311 17.32 -26.02 -10.61
CA THR A 311 17.70 -26.34 -11.99
C THR A 311 19.17 -26.00 -12.20
N CYS A 312 19.79 -26.51 -13.27
CA CYS A 312 21.19 -26.25 -13.54
C CYS A 312 21.55 -26.43 -15.00
N GLU A 313 22.73 -25.90 -15.34
CA GLU A 313 23.35 -25.99 -16.66
C GLU A 313 23.63 -27.45 -17.05
N HIS A 314 24.04 -28.28 -16.08
CA HIS A 314 24.37 -29.69 -16.28
C HIS A 314 23.59 -30.57 -15.29
N PRO A 315 22.42 -31.09 -15.69
CA PRO A 315 21.64 -31.99 -14.85
C PRO A 315 22.24 -33.41 -14.85
N GLY A 316 22.45 -33.96 -13.65
CA GLY A 316 22.85 -35.35 -13.43
C GLY A 316 21.68 -36.23 -12.97
N THR A 317 21.97 -37.27 -12.19
CA THR A 317 20.93 -38.13 -11.58
C THR A 317 20.37 -37.48 -10.32
N ASN A 318 19.32 -36.66 -10.49
CA ASN A 318 18.62 -35.90 -9.44
C ASN A 318 19.49 -34.87 -8.67
N THR A 319 20.69 -34.59 -9.19
CA THR A 319 21.65 -33.62 -8.66
C THR A 319 22.18 -32.76 -9.80
N CYS A 320 22.80 -31.63 -9.46
CA CYS A 320 23.51 -30.82 -10.45
C CYS A 320 24.96 -31.27 -10.55
N GLU A 321 25.55 -31.14 -11.73
CA GLU A 321 26.93 -31.52 -11.98
C GLU A 321 27.83 -30.31 -12.25
N ILE A 322 29.09 -30.43 -11.87
CA ILE A 322 30.17 -29.54 -12.31
C ILE A 322 31.10 -30.34 -13.22
N ASN A 323 31.62 -29.72 -14.27
CA ASN A 323 32.51 -30.39 -15.22
C ASN A 323 33.74 -29.55 -15.56
N ASN A 324 34.72 -30.21 -16.16
CA ASN A 324 35.92 -29.59 -16.71
C ASN A 324 36.00 -29.66 -18.25
N GLY A 325 34.87 -29.92 -18.91
CA GLY A 325 34.76 -30.15 -20.36
C GLY A 325 34.91 -31.61 -20.82
N THR A 326 35.50 -32.51 -20.03
CA THR A 326 35.66 -33.94 -20.39
C THR A 326 35.12 -34.90 -19.33
N HIS A 327 34.97 -34.43 -18.09
CA HIS A 327 34.52 -35.21 -16.95
C HIS A 327 33.59 -34.35 -16.09
N ALA A 328 32.51 -34.96 -15.60
CA ALA A 328 31.51 -34.32 -14.75
C ALA A 328 31.41 -35.07 -13.41
N VAL A 329 31.17 -34.33 -12.34
CA VAL A 329 30.93 -34.89 -10.99
C VAL A 329 29.70 -34.23 -10.36
N PRO A 330 28.90 -35.00 -9.59
CA PRO A 330 27.71 -34.47 -8.94
C PRO A 330 28.07 -33.57 -7.75
N VAL A 331 27.22 -32.56 -7.53
CA VAL A 331 27.22 -31.68 -6.38
C VAL A 331 25.92 -31.91 -5.61
N ASN A 332 26.04 -32.48 -4.42
CA ASN A 332 24.95 -32.61 -3.48
C ASN A 332 24.66 -31.24 -2.88
N MET A 333 23.43 -30.77 -3.05
CA MET A 333 22.97 -29.50 -2.52
C MET A 333 21.94 -29.71 -1.43
N SER A 334 22.00 -28.88 -0.38
CA SER A 334 20.97 -28.86 0.64
C SER A 334 20.76 -27.47 1.21
N VAL A 335 19.61 -27.21 1.82
CA VAL A 335 19.25 -25.92 2.39
C VAL A 335 18.99 -26.05 3.88
N SER A 336 19.50 -25.09 4.65
CA SER A 336 19.16 -24.88 6.05
C SER A 336 18.52 -23.50 6.17
N LEU A 337 17.29 -23.42 6.68
CA LEU A 337 16.60 -22.16 6.91
C LEU A 337 16.71 -21.78 8.37
N ALA A 338 17.02 -20.52 8.64
CA ALA A 338 17.02 -20.01 10.00
C ALA A 338 15.60 -20.05 10.60
N SER A 339 15.50 -20.09 11.93
CA SER A 339 14.21 -19.90 12.62
C SER A 339 13.54 -18.61 12.12
N PRO A 340 12.21 -18.59 11.85
CA PRO A 340 11.18 -19.54 12.31
C PRO A 340 10.68 -20.52 11.23
N TRP A 341 11.49 -20.81 10.20
CA TRP A 341 11.05 -21.62 9.07
C TRP A 341 10.99 -23.12 9.40
N VAL A 342 9.87 -23.74 9.04
CA VAL A 342 9.66 -25.19 9.11
C VAL A 342 9.22 -25.76 7.76
N ASP A 343 9.37 -27.06 7.58
CA ASP A 343 8.91 -27.77 6.39
C ASP A 343 7.40 -28.08 6.40
N GLY A 344 6.92 -28.79 5.38
CA GLY A 344 5.51 -29.19 5.25
C GLY A 344 4.96 -30.08 6.38
N VAL A 345 5.81 -30.65 7.23
CA VAL A 345 5.41 -31.45 8.41
C VAL A 345 5.69 -30.74 9.73
N GLY A 346 6.16 -29.49 9.71
CA GLY A 346 6.40 -28.66 10.89
C GLY A 346 7.77 -28.85 11.55
N LEU A 347 8.73 -29.49 10.88
CA LEU A 347 10.09 -29.69 11.41
C LEU A 347 11.03 -28.55 11.00
N PRO A 348 12.02 -28.19 11.85
CA PRO A 348 13.08 -27.27 11.48
C PRO A 348 13.79 -27.70 10.19
N VAL A 349 14.13 -26.74 9.35
CA VAL A 349 14.75 -27.00 8.06
C VAL A 349 16.27 -26.97 8.21
N GLU A 350 16.86 -28.15 8.39
CA GLU A 350 18.31 -28.34 8.47
C GLU A 350 18.78 -29.32 7.40
N ARG A 351 19.75 -28.88 6.57
CA ARG A 351 20.33 -29.64 5.45
C ARG A 351 19.30 -30.43 4.63
N ARG A 352 18.14 -29.82 4.35
CA ARG A 352 17.09 -30.41 3.51
C ARG A 352 17.60 -30.54 2.09
N ALA A 353 17.53 -31.73 1.50
CA ALA A 353 18.09 -31.97 0.17
C ALA A 353 17.41 -31.09 -0.88
N LEU A 354 18.22 -30.44 -1.72
CA LEU A 354 17.78 -29.74 -2.92
C LEU A 354 18.04 -30.65 -4.12
N THR A 355 16.99 -31.28 -4.62
CA THR A 355 17.03 -32.23 -5.73
C THR A 355 16.32 -31.65 -6.95
N LEU A 356 16.66 -32.14 -8.15
CA LEU A 356 16.04 -31.68 -9.40
C LEU A 356 14.53 -31.99 -9.47
N ASP A 357 14.08 -33.04 -8.78
CA ASP A 357 12.66 -33.39 -8.66
C ASP A 357 11.86 -32.52 -7.66
N GLY A 358 12.53 -31.71 -6.82
CA GLY A 358 11.89 -30.86 -5.82
C GLY A 358 11.13 -31.58 -4.70
N MET A 359 11.30 -32.91 -4.54
CA MET A 359 10.44 -33.74 -3.68
C MET A 359 10.58 -33.51 -2.17
N GLN A 360 11.51 -32.66 -1.74
CA GLN A 360 11.77 -32.38 -0.32
C GLN A 360 11.59 -30.91 0.06
N THR A 361 11.29 -30.06 -0.93
CA THR A 361 11.29 -28.60 -0.82
C THR A 361 10.03 -27.97 -1.38
N GLN A 362 8.92 -28.72 -1.39
CA GLN A 362 7.63 -28.27 -1.92
C GLN A 362 6.93 -27.22 -1.04
N ARG A 363 7.29 -27.15 0.24
CA ARG A 363 6.66 -26.20 1.16
C ARG A 363 7.51 -25.91 2.38
N PHE A 364 7.74 -24.64 2.61
CA PHE A 364 8.27 -24.07 3.84
C PHE A 364 7.28 -23.03 4.35
N SER A 365 7.09 -22.97 5.66
CA SER A 365 6.15 -22.05 6.30
C SER A 365 6.78 -21.41 7.53
N PRO A 366 6.47 -20.13 7.83
CA PRO A 366 6.96 -19.50 9.03
C PRO A 366 6.07 -19.88 10.22
N THR A 367 6.68 -20.17 11.37
CA THR A 367 5.96 -20.49 12.63
C THR A 367 6.01 -19.38 13.67
N GLY A 368 6.59 -18.24 13.33
CA GLY A 368 6.80 -17.13 14.25
C GLY A 368 7.20 -15.85 13.53
N ALA A 369 7.65 -14.86 14.30
CA ALA A 369 8.09 -13.58 13.76
C ALA A 369 9.26 -13.77 12.79
N ILE A 370 9.13 -13.23 11.59
CA ILE A 370 10.20 -13.28 10.59
C ILE A 370 11.34 -12.41 11.09
N SER A 371 12.54 -12.97 11.09
CA SER A 371 13.77 -12.26 11.41
C SER A 371 14.71 -12.30 10.22
N ARG A 372 15.62 -11.32 10.13
CA ARG A 372 16.66 -11.28 9.10
C ARG A 372 17.84 -12.19 9.47
N ALA A 373 17.55 -13.40 9.96
CA ALA A 373 18.56 -14.38 10.31
C ALA A 373 19.11 -15.06 9.03
N PRO A 374 20.42 -15.31 8.95
CA PRO A 374 21.04 -15.89 7.76
C PRO A 374 20.66 -17.37 7.62
N SER A 375 20.15 -17.73 6.45
CA SER A 375 19.96 -19.11 5.98
C SER A 375 21.15 -19.53 5.11
N VAL A 376 21.29 -20.83 4.82
CA VAL A 376 22.47 -21.37 4.12
C VAL A 376 22.07 -22.39 3.06
N VAL A 377 22.63 -22.26 1.86
CA VAL A 377 22.71 -23.35 0.87
C VAL A 377 24.07 -24.01 1.01
N HIS A 378 24.07 -25.32 1.24
CA HIS A 378 25.25 -26.16 1.36
C HIS A 378 25.53 -26.87 0.04
N PHE A 379 26.80 -26.95 -0.31
CA PHE A 379 27.31 -27.62 -1.49
C PHE A 379 28.35 -28.66 -1.07
N GLU A 380 28.23 -29.88 -1.59
CA GLU A 380 29.14 -30.98 -1.29
C GLU A 380 29.45 -31.81 -2.55
N VAL A 381 30.73 -32.02 -2.85
CA VAL A 381 31.17 -33.08 -3.77
C VAL A 381 31.68 -34.24 -2.91
N PRO A 382 31.04 -35.42 -2.93
CA PRO A 382 31.45 -36.58 -2.14
C PRO A 382 32.88 -37.03 -2.49
N SER A 383 33.62 -37.52 -1.49
CA SER A 383 35.04 -37.90 -1.65
C SER A 383 35.28 -38.91 -2.77
N ALA A 384 34.39 -39.90 -2.95
CA ALA A 384 34.47 -40.88 -4.03
C ALA A 384 34.46 -40.23 -5.43
N HIS A 385 33.73 -39.12 -5.60
CA HIS A 385 33.74 -38.36 -6.85
C HIS A 385 34.97 -37.45 -6.95
N VAL A 386 35.45 -36.90 -5.83
CA VAL A 386 36.71 -36.12 -5.78
C VAL A 386 37.90 -36.96 -6.25
N ASP A 387 37.97 -38.23 -5.83
CA ASP A 387 39.04 -39.15 -6.21
C ASP A 387 39.08 -39.43 -7.73
N SER A 388 37.94 -39.29 -8.42
CA SER A 388 37.83 -39.42 -9.88
C SER A 388 38.18 -38.14 -10.64
N MET A 389 38.36 -37.00 -9.95
CA MET A 389 38.63 -35.71 -10.60
C MET A 389 40.04 -35.65 -11.17
N ALA A 390 40.13 -35.18 -12.42
CA ALA A 390 41.41 -34.94 -13.09
C ALA A 390 42.29 -33.91 -12.35
N SER A 391 43.54 -34.30 -12.08
CA SER A 391 44.56 -33.41 -11.49
C SER A 391 44.90 -32.24 -12.40
N GLY A 392 45.14 -31.05 -11.82
CA GLY A 392 45.49 -29.83 -12.57
C GLY A 392 44.33 -29.23 -13.39
N SER A 393 43.10 -29.68 -13.14
CA SER A 393 41.91 -29.24 -13.85
C SER A 393 41.01 -28.36 -12.98
N SER A 394 40.07 -27.63 -13.59
CA SER A 394 39.08 -26.78 -12.90
C SER A 394 37.68 -27.24 -13.29
N TYR A 395 36.86 -27.53 -12.28
CA TYR A 395 35.47 -27.94 -12.45
C TYR A 395 34.55 -26.77 -12.14
N ARG A 396 33.54 -26.55 -13.00
CA ARG A 396 32.60 -25.43 -12.91
C ARG A 396 31.22 -25.86 -13.40
N GLY A 397 30.21 -25.11 -12.98
CA GLY A 397 28.83 -25.27 -13.43
C GLY A 397 27.96 -24.19 -12.81
N THR A 398 26.84 -23.89 -13.47
CA THR A 398 25.85 -22.92 -13.00
C THR A 398 24.62 -23.64 -12.44
N VAL A 399 24.17 -23.21 -11.25
CA VAL A 399 22.93 -23.66 -10.62
C VAL A 399 21.96 -22.50 -10.49
N TYR A 400 20.68 -22.78 -10.67
CA TYR A 400 19.59 -21.83 -10.50
C TYR A 400 18.68 -22.33 -9.39
N ILE A 401 18.56 -21.55 -8.32
CA ILE A 401 17.72 -21.84 -7.17
C ILE A 401 16.55 -20.86 -7.20
N THR A 402 15.34 -21.38 -7.42
CA THR A 402 14.14 -20.56 -7.53
C THR A 402 13.32 -20.70 -6.25
N PHE A 403 12.97 -19.56 -5.66
CA PHE A 403 12.09 -19.45 -4.50
C PHE A 403 10.74 -18.94 -4.97
N ASP A 404 9.68 -19.69 -4.71
CA ASP A 404 8.37 -19.45 -5.31
C ASP A 404 7.28 -19.50 -4.23
N SER A 405 6.50 -18.42 -4.12
CA SER A 405 5.37 -18.32 -3.18
C SER A 405 4.04 -18.83 -3.76
N ASP A 406 3.98 -19.15 -5.05
CA ASP A 406 2.82 -19.80 -5.66
C ASP A 406 2.95 -21.32 -5.46
N ILE A 407 2.20 -21.85 -4.48
CA ILE A 407 2.26 -23.26 -4.06
C ILE A 407 0.90 -23.93 -4.00
#